data_AF-A0A7S2JR42-F1
#
_entry.id   AF-A0A7S2JR42-F1
#
_cell.length_a   1.000
_cell.length_b   1.000
_cell.length_c   1.000
_cell.angle_alpha   90.00
_cell.angle_beta   90.00
_cell.angle_gamma   90.00
#
_symmetry.space_group_name_H-M   'P 1'
#
loop_
_entity.id
_entity.type
_entity.pdbx_description
1 polymer ?
#
loop_
_entity_poly.entity_id
_entity_poly.type
_entity_poly.pdbx_seq_one_letter_code
_entity_poly.pdbx_strand_id
1 'polypeptide(L)'
;RLKDRMKTTGVCIILALNIGTDPPDVSKPNPCAKLQCWLDPSGVSRSKAREIIGERLEEQYAKWQQRVKLRYKRALDPTIEETRNLCVTMRRHAKTERLLLHYNGHGVPRPTDNGELWVFDKNHTQYIPLSVQELRSWIGTPTIVVLDCSNAGVLLPAFSSSFVGGAAATAQGPQGQVALSSSSAPRGVQAGGYVNPYMTS
;
A
#
# COMPACT_ATOMS: atom_id res chain seq x y z
N ARG A 1 -19.36 -5.94 -27.44
CA ARG A 1 -18.90 -7.03 -26.54
C ARG A 1 -17.69 -6.52 -25.78
N LEU A 2 -17.71 -6.51 -24.44
CA LEU A 2 -16.55 -6.08 -23.65
C LEU A 2 -15.42 -7.10 -23.87
N LYS A 3 -14.39 -6.67 -24.60
CA LYS A 3 -13.17 -7.46 -24.90
C LYS A 3 -12.43 -7.67 -23.58
N ASP A 4 -12.27 -8.93 -23.20
CA ASP A 4 -11.57 -9.46 -22.02
C ASP A 4 -11.78 -8.77 -20.66
N ARG A 5 -12.39 -9.52 -19.71
CA ARG A 5 -12.59 -9.02 -18.34
C ARG A 5 -11.30 -9.24 -17.54
N MET A 6 -10.43 -8.22 -17.50
CA MET A 6 -9.24 -8.18 -16.64
C MET A 6 -9.58 -8.52 -15.18
N LYS A 7 -8.81 -9.42 -14.56
CA LYS A 7 -9.05 -9.87 -13.19
C LYS A 7 -7.93 -9.41 -12.28
N THR A 8 -8.28 -8.97 -11.08
CA THR A 8 -7.31 -8.86 -9.99
C THR A 8 -7.07 -10.25 -9.42
N THR A 9 -5.82 -10.73 -9.43
CA THR A 9 -5.46 -12.09 -8.97
C THR A 9 -4.69 -12.11 -7.66
N GLY A 10 -4.17 -10.97 -7.21
CA GLY A 10 -3.50 -10.88 -5.92
C GLY A 10 -3.41 -9.48 -5.35
N VAL A 11 -3.15 -9.43 -4.05
CA VAL A 11 -3.03 -8.23 -3.23
C VAL A 11 -1.69 -8.24 -2.51
N CYS A 12 -0.93 -7.17 -2.70
CA CYS A 12 0.33 -6.87 -2.07
C CYS A 12 0.06 -5.84 -0.97
N ILE A 13 0.31 -6.18 0.29
CA ILE A 13 0.08 -5.30 1.43
C ILE A 13 1.43 -4.93 2.04
N ILE A 14 1.79 -3.66 1.95
CA ILE A 14 3.00 -3.08 2.54
C ILE A 14 2.56 -2.15 3.66
N LEU A 15 2.93 -2.47 4.89
CA LEU A 15 2.58 -1.69 6.08
C LEU A 15 3.86 -1.15 6.71
N ALA A 16 4.09 0.16 6.59
CA ALA A 16 5.19 0.86 7.24
C ALA A 16 4.64 1.69 8.41
N LEU A 17 4.49 1.05 9.57
CA LEU A 17 3.66 1.56 10.68
C LEU A 17 4.45 1.95 11.92
N ASN A 18 5.63 1.37 12.14
CA ASN A 18 6.52 1.64 13.29
C ASN A 18 5.74 1.85 14.60
N ILE A 19 4.89 0.88 14.95
CA ILE A 19 3.88 1.04 16.00
C ILE A 19 4.50 1.57 17.30
N GLY A 20 3.98 2.69 17.81
CA GLY A 20 4.45 3.34 19.04
C GLY A 20 5.55 4.38 18.84
N THR A 21 6.00 4.60 17.60
CA THR A 21 6.96 5.65 17.24
C THR A 21 6.33 6.56 16.19
N ASP A 22 6.36 7.87 16.42
CA ASP A 22 5.85 8.83 15.46
C ASP A 22 6.93 9.31 14.49
N PRO A 23 6.60 9.48 13.19
CA PRO A 23 7.55 9.99 12.24
C PRO A 23 7.87 11.47 12.53
N PRO A 24 9.11 11.91 12.22
CA PRO A 24 9.64 13.20 12.68
C PRO A 24 8.91 14.42 12.10
N ASP A 25 8.23 14.28 10.97
CA ASP A 25 7.57 15.36 10.24
C ASP A 25 6.05 15.44 10.48
N VAL A 26 5.53 14.65 11.42
CA VAL A 26 4.10 14.62 11.77
C VAL A 26 3.90 14.96 13.24
N SER A 27 3.39 16.17 13.50
CA SER A 27 2.88 16.54 14.81
C SER A 27 1.44 16.06 14.96
N LYS A 28 1.17 15.26 16.00
CA LYS A 28 -0.18 14.79 16.30
C LYS A 28 -0.88 15.76 17.25
N PRO A 29 -2.16 16.12 16.99
CA PRO A 29 -2.97 16.83 17.97
C PRO A 29 -3.25 15.95 19.19
N ASN A 30 -3.58 16.56 20.32
CA ASN A 30 -4.07 15.85 21.51
C ASN A 30 -5.51 16.27 21.81
N PRO A 31 -6.51 15.37 21.68
CA PRO A 31 -6.40 13.95 21.32
C PRO A 31 -6.14 13.70 19.82
N CYS A 32 -5.61 12.53 19.47
CA CYS A 32 -5.43 12.07 18.10
C CYS A 32 -6.16 10.75 17.83
N ALA A 33 -6.41 10.45 16.55
CA ALA A 33 -6.87 9.16 16.09
C ALA A 33 -5.80 8.08 16.33
N LYS A 34 -6.16 7.00 17.05
CA LYS A 34 -5.23 5.95 17.47
C LYS A 34 -5.49 4.59 16.83
N LEU A 35 -6.71 4.33 16.36
CA LEU A 35 -7.07 3.03 15.81
C LEU A 35 -6.33 2.77 14.49
N GLN A 36 -5.93 1.53 14.26
CA GLN A 36 -5.41 1.06 12.99
C GLN A 36 -6.11 -0.24 12.63
N CYS A 37 -6.81 -0.28 11.49
CA CYS A 37 -7.69 -1.39 11.13
C CYS A 37 -8.59 -1.84 12.31
N TRP A 38 -9.19 -0.87 12.99
CA TRP A 38 -10.08 -1.08 14.15
C TRP A 38 -9.42 -1.74 15.38
N LEU A 39 -8.09 -1.73 15.44
CA LEU A 39 -7.31 -2.15 16.61
C LEU A 39 -6.75 -0.92 17.31
N ASP A 40 -6.88 -0.84 18.62
CA ASP A 40 -6.04 0.05 19.42
C ASP A 40 -4.66 -0.62 19.62
N PRO A 41 -3.58 -0.09 19.01
CA PRO A 41 -2.27 -0.71 19.11
C PRO A 41 -1.65 -0.62 20.51
N SER A 42 -2.18 0.23 21.42
CA SER A 42 -1.64 0.39 22.77
C SER A 42 -1.97 -0.77 23.72
N GLY A 43 -3.00 -1.57 23.40
CA GLY A 43 -3.43 -2.69 24.23
C GLY A 43 -2.64 -3.99 24.05
N VAL A 44 -1.68 -4.04 23.13
CA VAL A 44 -0.86 -5.24 22.84
C VAL A 44 0.59 -4.85 22.55
N SER A 45 1.51 -5.83 22.47
CA SER A 45 2.89 -5.55 22.09
C SER A 45 2.98 -5.03 20.65
N ARG A 46 3.93 -4.13 20.37
CA ARG A 46 4.11 -3.50 19.04
C ARG A 46 4.20 -4.51 17.90
N SER A 47 4.97 -5.59 18.11
CA SER A 47 5.12 -6.68 17.14
C SER A 47 3.79 -7.41 16.91
N LYS A 48 3.01 -7.67 17.97
CA LYS A 48 1.70 -8.31 17.82
C LYS A 48 0.67 -7.38 17.17
N ALA A 49 0.73 -6.08 17.47
CA ALA A 49 -0.16 -5.07 16.89
C ALA A 49 -0.06 -5.06 15.36
N ARG A 50 1.16 -4.96 14.81
CA ARG A 50 1.37 -4.92 13.35
C ARG A 50 0.90 -6.20 12.65
N GLU A 51 1.07 -7.36 13.27
CA GLU A 51 0.57 -8.64 12.74
C GLU A 51 -0.95 -8.65 12.64
N ILE A 52 -1.64 -8.27 13.72
CA ILE A 52 -3.11 -8.19 13.76
C ILE A 52 -3.63 -7.16 12.75
N ILE A 53 -2.98 -6.00 12.64
CA ILE A 53 -3.36 -4.97 11.67
C ILE A 53 -3.25 -5.50 10.24
N GLY A 54 -2.15 -6.19 9.92
CA GLY A 54 -1.97 -6.83 8.62
C GLY A 54 -3.02 -7.89 8.32
N GLU A 55 -3.31 -8.77 9.28
CA GLU A 55 -4.33 -9.81 9.15
C GLU A 55 -5.72 -9.21 8.93
N ARG A 56 -6.12 -8.23 9.73
CA ARG A 56 -7.42 -7.55 9.58
C ARG A 56 -7.57 -6.83 8.24
N LEU A 57 -6.50 -6.22 7.72
CA LEU A 57 -6.54 -5.58 6.41
C LEU A 57 -6.71 -6.62 5.28
N GLU A 58 -6.03 -7.76 5.39
CA GLU A 58 -6.20 -8.88 4.47
C GLU A 58 -7.65 -9.40 4.48
N GLU A 59 -8.23 -9.62 5.67
CA GLU A 59 -9.63 -10.02 5.84
C GLU A 59 -10.62 -9.02 5.25
N GLN A 60 -10.36 -7.72 5.43
CA GLN A 60 -11.18 -6.66 4.84
C GLN A 60 -11.18 -6.79 3.32
N TYR A 61 -10.02 -6.93 2.67
CA TYR A 61 -9.96 -7.14 1.21
C TYR A 61 -10.66 -8.43 0.76
N ALA A 62 -10.53 -9.51 1.54
CA ALA A 62 -11.18 -10.78 1.23
C ALA A 62 -12.72 -10.68 1.19
N LYS A 63 -13.31 -9.78 1.99
CA LYS A 63 -14.77 -9.54 1.97
C LYS A 63 -15.28 -8.91 0.67
N TRP A 64 -14.46 -8.14 -0.07
CA TRP A 64 -14.89 -7.53 -1.34
C TRP A 64 -14.83 -8.47 -2.52
N GLN A 65 -13.88 -9.41 -2.51
CA GLN A 65 -13.61 -10.25 -3.67
C GLN A 65 -13.97 -11.73 -3.45
N GLN A 66 -15.09 -11.99 -2.78
CA GLN A 66 -15.56 -13.34 -2.40
C GLN A 66 -15.69 -14.32 -3.57
N ARG A 67 -15.87 -13.84 -4.81
CA ARG A 67 -16.06 -14.69 -6.00
C ARG A 67 -14.76 -15.18 -6.63
N VAL A 68 -13.59 -14.65 -6.24
CA VAL A 68 -12.29 -15.01 -6.81
C VAL A 68 -11.29 -15.20 -5.68
N LYS A 69 -10.65 -16.37 -5.63
CA LYS A 69 -9.58 -16.64 -4.67
C LYS A 69 -8.36 -15.77 -5.00
N LEU A 70 -8.21 -14.67 -4.28
CA LEU A 70 -7.03 -13.81 -4.36
C LEU A 70 -5.86 -14.43 -3.62
N ARG A 71 -4.65 -14.16 -4.13
CA ARG A 71 -3.42 -14.39 -3.38
C ARG A 71 -3.06 -13.14 -2.59
N TYR A 72 -2.79 -13.30 -1.30
CA TYR A 72 -2.34 -12.21 -0.43
C TYR A 72 -0.87 -12.40 -0.06
N LYS A 73 -0.13 -11.30 0.04
CA LYS A 73 1.20 -11.27 0.64
C LYS A 73 1.38 -9.97 1.39
N ARG A 74 1.84 -10.08 2.63
CA ARG A 74 2.08 -8.95 3.56
C ARG A 74 3.58 -8.75 3.76
N ALA A 75 3.96 -7.49 3.93
CA ALA A 75 5.27 -7.05 4.38
C ALA A 75 5.05 -6.00 5.47
N LEU A 76 5.49 -6.30 6.69
CA LEU A 76 5.21 -5.52 7.90
C LEU A 76 6.50 -4.86 8.37
N ASP A 77 6.50 -3.54 8.43
CA ASP A 77 7.69 -2.68 8.60
C ASP A 77 8.88 -3.15 7.75
N PRO A 78 8.71 -3.33 6.42
CA PRO A 78 9.71 -4.01 5.63
C PRO A 78 10.90 -3.16 5.27
N THR A 79 11.95 -3.84 4.85
CA THR A 79 13.08 -3.29 4.11
C THR A 79 12.77 -3.13 2.61
N ILE A 80 13.65 -2.44 1.89
CA ILE A 80 13.61 -2.38 0.42
C ILE A 80 13.64 -3.80 -0.18
N GLU A 81 14.52 -4.67 0.33
CA GLU A 81 14.70 -6.01 -0.20
C GLU A 81 13.44 -6.87 0.00
N GLU A 82 12.81 -6.81 1.16
CA GLU A 82 11.54 -7.50 1.44
C GLU A 82 10.40 -6.95 0.57
N THR A 83 10.36 -5.64 0.38
CA THR A 83 9.39 -4.97 -0.50
C THR A 83 9.53 -5.43 -1.95
N ARG A 84 10.78 -5.45 -2.46
CA ARG A 84 11.10 -5.96 -3.79
C ARG A 84 10.72 -7.43 -3.94
N ASN A 85 11.13 -8.27 -2.99
CA ASN A 85 10.85 -9.70 -3.02
C ASN A 85 9.34 -9.99 -3.00
N LEU A 86 8.56 -9.23 -2.24
CA LEU A 86 7.10 -9.30 -2.25
C LEU A 86 6.55 -8.96 -3.64
N CYS A 87 6.91 -7.80 -4.19
CA CYS A 87 6.38 -7.31 -5.48
C CYS A 87 6.74 -8.24 -6.65
N VAL A 88 8.01 -8.63 -6.76
CA VAL A 88 8.51 -9.52 -7.82
C VAL A 88 7.86 -10.90 -7.73
N THR A 89 7.71 -11.45 -6.51
CA THR A 89 7.02 -12.73 -6.32
C THR A 89 5.58 -12.64 -6.80
N MET A 90 4.86 -11.60 -6.38
CA MET A 90 3.45 -11.45 -6.71
C MET A 90 3.23 -11.19 -8.20
N ARG A 91 4.07 -10.38 -8.85
CA ARG A 91 4.03 -10.16 -10.31
C ARG A 91 4.28 -11.46 -11.08
N ARG A 92 5.29 -12.25 -10.70
CA ARG A 92 5.55 -13.56 -11.33
C ARG A 92 4.33 -14.48 -11.30
N HIS A 93 3.55 -14.44 -10.21
CA HIS A 93 2.33 -15.24 -10.09
C HIS A 93 1.14 -14.67 -10.86
N ALA A 94 0.99 -13.34 -10.91
CA ALA A 94 -0.08 -12.69 -11.65
C ALA A 94 0.10 -12.77 -13.17
N LYS A 95 1.33 -12.94 -13.67
CA LYS A 95 1.64 -12.89 -15.11
C LYS A 95 1.13 -11.57 -15.70
N THR A 96 0.16 -11.64 -16.61
CA THR A 96 -0.49 -10.52 -17.28
C THR A 96 -1.72 -9.99 -16.54
N GLU A 97 -2.16 -10.66 -15.47
CA GLU A 97 -3.32 -10.24 -14.68
C GLU A 97 -2.98 -9.09 -13.75
N ARG A 98 -4.04 -8.45 -13.24
CA ARG A 98 -3.92 -7.27 -12.39
C ARG A 98 -3.53 -7.66 -10.96
N LEU A 99 -2.65 -6.85 -10.38
CA LEU A 99 -2.39 -6.84 -8.94
C LEU A 99 -3.03 -5.62 -8.27
N LEU A 100 -3.35 -5.75 -6.99
CA LEU A 100 -3.59 -4.60 -6.10
C LEU A 100 -2.38 -4.44 -5.20
N LEU A 101 -1.84 -3.23 -5.10
CA LEU A 101 -0.80 -2.86 -4.15
C LEU A 101 -1.38 -1.87 -3.16
N HIS A 102 -1.40 -2.21 -1.88
CA HIS A 102 -1.75 -1.30 -0.80
C HIS A 102 -0.47 -0.94 -0.05
N TYR A 103 -0.13 0.34 -0.02
CA TYR A 103 0.94 0.88 0.81
C TYR A 103 0.34 1.74 1.93
N ASN A 104 0.64 1.42 3.18
CA ASN A 104 0.28 2.23 4.34
C ASN A 104 1.56 2.81 4.96
N GLY A 105 1.69 4.13 4.97
CA GLY A 105 2.89 4.85 5.38
C GLY A 105 2.70 5.70 6.64
N HIS A 106 1.85 5.29 7.58
CA HIS A 106 1.54 6.11 8.77
C HIS A 106 2.64 6.20 9.83
N GLY A 107 3.62 5.28 9.81
CA GLY A 107 4.74 5.24 10.74
C GLY A 107 6.06 5.76 10.19
N VAL A 108 6.02 6.39 9.01
CA VAL A 108 7.19 6.89 8.29
C VAL A 108 6.94 8.33 7.83
N PRO A 109 7.98 9.06 7.39
CA PRO A 109 7.79 10.43 6.91
C PRO A 109 6.85 10.53 5.72
N ARG A 110 6.33 11.73 5.46
CA ARG A 110 5.53 11.98 4.26
C ARG A 110 6.34 11.70 2.99
N PRO A 111 5.70 11.23 1.90
CA PRO A 111 6.36 11.07 0.62
C PRO A 111 6.94 12.39 0.11
N THR A 112 7.97 12.30 -0.73
CA THR A 112 8.70 13.46 -1.27
C THR A 112 8.22 13.85 -2.67
N ASP A 113 8.45 15.10 -3.06
CA ASP A 113 8.17 15.59 -4.43
C ASP A 113 9.06 14.93 -5.50
N ASN A 114 10.15 14.28 -5.07
CA ASN A 114 11.00 13.47 -5.95
C ASN A 114 10.37 12.12 -6.33
N GLY A 115 9.19 11.80 -5.79
CA GLY A 115 8.50 10.54 -6.05
C GLY A 115 9.05 9.40 -5.20
N GLU A 116 9.39 9.65 -3.95
CA GLU A 116 9.87 8.65 -2.99
C GLU A 116 8.85 8.43 -1.89
N LEU A 117 8.70 7.17 -1.49
CA LEU A 117 8.01 6.76 -0.27
C LEU A 117 9.02 6.13 0.68
N TRP A 118 8.59 5.79 1.90
CA TRP A 118 9.53 5.37 2.94
C TRP A 118 9.27 3.94 3.41
N VAL A 119 10.36 3.21 3.63
CA VAL A 119 10.43 1.90 4.28
C VAL A 119 11.51 1.92 5.35
N PHE A 120 11.91 0.78 5.92
CA PHE A 120 12.90 0.72 6.99
C PHE A 120 14.22 0.09 6.58
N ASP A 121 15.26 0.31 7.39
CA ASP A 121 16.43 -0.55 7.42
C ASP A 121 16.15 -1.85 8.19
N LYS A 122 17.11 -2.79 8.18
CA LYS A 122 16.95 -4.10 8.83
C LYS A 122 16.73 -4.00 10.34
N ASN A 123 17.24 -2.94 10.97
CA ASN A 123 17.19 -2.76 12.43
C ASN A 123 16.05 -1.82 12.87
N HIS A 124 15.23 -1.32 11.94
CA HIS A 124 14.15 -0.35 12.21
C HIS A 124 14.64 0.92 12.92
N THR A 125 15.85 1.35 12.60
CA THR A 125 16.50 2.56 13.15
C THR A 125 16.44 3.74 12.20
N GLN A 126 16.32 3.48 10.89
CA GLN A 126 16.34 4.51 9.86
C GLN A 126 15.18 4.32 8.88
N TYR A 127 14.64 5.45 8.42
CA TYR A 127 13.74 5.48 7.28
C TYR A 127 14.56 5.49 6.01
N ILE A 128 14.26 4.56 5.11
CA ILE A 128 14.97 4.38 3.85
C ILE A 128 14.04 4.83 2.71
N PRO A 129 14.46 5.79 1.87
CA PRO A 129 13.67 6.23 0.74
C PRO A 129 13.61 5.12 -0.31
N LEU A 130 12.42 4.90 -0.85
CA LEU A 130 12.14 3.97 -1.93
C LEU A 130 11.50 4.73 -3.09
N SER A 131 12.16 4.72 -4.23
CA SER A 131 11.65 5.35 -5.45
C SER A 131 10.38 4.66 -5.94
N VAL A 132 9.35 5.46 -6.27
CA VAL A 132 8.15 4.96 -6.94
C VAL A 132 8.48 4.30 -8.28
N GLN A 133 9.53 4.74 -8.98
CA GLN A 133 9.95 4.12 -10.24
C GLN A 133 10.45 2.69 -10.05
N GLU A 134 11.26 2.46 -9.00
CA GLU A 134 11.72 1.12 -8.65
C GLU A 134 10.55 0.22 -8.24
N LEU A 135 9.67 0.72 -7.37
CA LEU A 135 8.47 -0.01 -6.96
C LEU A 135 7.60 -0.41 -8.16
N ARG A 136 7.40 0.51 -9.11
CA ARG A 136 6.68 0.24 -10.38
C ARG A 136 7.36 -0.83 -11.21
N SER A 137 8.68 -0.82 -11.28
CA SER A 137 9.45 -1.84 -12.01
C SER A 137 9.27 -3.25 -11.41
N TRP A 138 9.12 -3.35 -10.09
CA TRP A 138 8.96 -4.64 -9.40
C TRP A 138 7.53 -5.16 -9.45
N ILE A 139 6.54 -4.29 -9.21
CA ILE A 139 5.13 -4.69 -9.20
C ILE A 139 4.56 -4.84 -10.60
N GLY A 140 5.17 -4.19 -11.60
CA GLY A 140 4.79 -4.27 -13.01
C GLY A 140 3.37 -3.78 -13.30
N THR A 141 2.90 -4.04 -14.53
CA THR A 141 1.57 -3.69 -15.00
C THR A 141 0.81 -4.92 -15.51
N PRO A 142 -0.53 -4.97 -15.41
CA PRO A 142 -1.42 -3.97 -14.82
C PRO A 142 -1.45 -4.05 -13.28
N THR A 143 -1.53 -2.89 -12.61
CA THR A 143 -1.57 -2.79 -11.13
C THR A 143 -2.48 -1.64 -10.70
N ILE A 144 -3.31 -1.87 -9.68
CA ILE A 144 -4.01 -0.82 -8.91
C ILE A 144 -3.15 -0.50 -7.69
N VAL A 145 -2.98 0.78 -7.39
CA VAL A 145 -2.23 1.24 -6.20
C VAL A 145 -3.17 1.97 -5.27
N VAL A 146 -3.14 1.62 -3.98
CA VAL A 146 -3.81 2.29 -2.88
C VAL A 146 -2.71 2.86 -1.97
N LEU A 147 -2.73 4.17 -1.76
CA LEU A 147 -1.77 4.88 -0.91
C LEU A 147 -2.51 5.42 0.31
N ASP A 148 -2.23 4.84 1.47
CA ASP A 148 -2.74 5.25 2.78
C ASP A 148 -1.60 5.90 3.57
N CYS A 149 -1.28 7.14 3.22
CA CYS A 149 -0.27 7.94 3.91
C CYS A 149 -0.60 9.43 3.83
N SER A 150 -0.03 10.20 4.76
CA SER A 150 -0.16 11.66 4.75
C SER A 150 0.51 12.23 3.50
N ASN A 151 -0.15 13.18 2.84
CA ASN A 151 0.35 13.83 1.62
C ASN A 151 0.58 12.86 0.42
N ALA A 152 -0.20 11.78 0.32
CA ALA A 152 -0.08 10.80 -0.77
C ALA A 152 -0.20 11.40 -2.19
N GLY A 153 -0.87 12.55 -2.33
CA GLY A 153 -1.08 13.24 -3.60
C GLY A 153 0.22 13.63 -4.33
N VAL A 154 1.34 13.82 -3.61
CA VAL A 154 2.62 14.18 -4.25
C VAL A 154 3.19 13.04 -5.10
N LEU A 155 2.77 11.80 -4.85
CA LEU A 155 3.24 10.64 -5.60
C LEU A 155 2.50 10.46 -6.94
N LEU A 156 1.44 11.22 -7.19
CA LEU A 156 0.62 11.08 -8.39
C LEU A 156 1.39 11.28 -9.70
N PRO A 157 2.25 12.31 -9.85
CA PRO A 157 3.06 12.45 -11.06
C PRO A 157 3.98 11.25 -11.25
N ALA A 158 4.58 10.73 -10.17
CA ALA A 158 5.49 9.58 -10.24
C ALA A 158 4.79 8.28 -10.66
N PHE A 159 3.54 8.06 -10.24
CA PHE A 159 2.73 6.91 -10.68
C PHE A 159 2.11 7.08 -12.07
N SER A 160 1.79 8.32 -12.47
CA SER A 160 1.13 8.62 -13.74
C SER A 160 2.09 8.80 -14.92
N SER A 161 3.36 9.10 -14.64
CA SER A 161 4.39 9.23 -15.68
C SER A 161 4.51 7.93 -16.49
N SER A 162 4.64 8.05 -17.81
CA SER A 162 4.85 6.91 -18.72
C SER A 162 5.99 6.02 -18.21
N PHE A 163 5.73 4.73 -18.06
CA PHE A 163 6.77 3.78 -17.65
C PHE A 163 7.77 3.62 -18.80
N VAL A 164 8.96 4.21 -18.68
CA VAL A 164 10.05 4.00 -19.64
C VAL A 164 10.81 2.75 -19.21
N GLY A 165 10.19 1.58 -19.38
CA GLY A 165 10.85 0.29 -19.20
C GLY A 165 11.49 -0.15 -20.51
N GLY A 166 12.83 -0.25 -20.54
CA GLY A 166 13.58 -0.77 -21.68
C GLY A 166 13.30 -2.25 -21.94
N ALA A 167 12.24 -2.54 -22.69
CA ALA A 167 12.08 -3.70 -23.55
C ALA A 167 10.88 -3.44 -24.46
N ALA A 168 11.08 -3.58 -25.76
CA ALA A 168 10.04 -3.39 -26.78
C ALA A 168 8.78 -4.23 -26.46
N ALA A 169 7.71 -3.56 -26.07
CA ALA A 169 6.37 -4.13 -26.05
C ALA A 169 5.41 -3.10 -26.63
N THR A 170 5.19 -3.22 -27.93
CA THR A 170 4.05 -2.66 -28.64
C THR A 170 2.76 -3.23 -28.06
N ALA A 171 2.20 -2.56 -27.04
CA ALA A 171 0.82 -2.78 -26.62
C ALA A 171 0.28 -1.52 -25.92
N GLN A 172 -0.50 -0.75 -26.67
CA GLN A 172 -1.44 0.22 -26.11
C GLN A 172 -2.48 -0.56 -25.27
N GLY A 173 -2.22 -0.71 -23.97
CA GLY A 173 -3.17 -1.19 -22.97
C GLY A 173 -3.63 -0.04 -22.08
N PRO A 174 -4.83 -0.13 -21.47
CA PRO A 174 -5.38 0.97 -20.70
C PRO A 174 -4.47 1.30 -19.52
N GLN A 175 -4.11 2.59 -19.43
CA GLN A 175 -3.32 3.19 -18.38
C GLN A 175 -3.81 2.72 -17.00
N GLY A 176 -2.88 2.41 -16.09
CA GLY A 176 -3.23 1.97 -14.74
C GLY A 176 -4.21 2.95 -14.10
N GLN A 177 -5.43 2.49 -13.78
CA GLN A 177 -6.37 3.30 -13.02
C GLN A 177 -5.83 3.46 -11.59
N VAL A 178 -5.38 4.68 -11.28
CA VAL A 178 -5.10 5.11 -9.92
C VAL A 178 -6.44 5.53 -9.31
N ALA A 179 -6.97 4.74 -8.38
CA ALA A 179 -8.14 5.15 -7.60
C ALA A 179 -7.63 6.00 -6.43
N LEU A 180 -8.09 7.25 -6.34
CA LEU A 180 -7.68 8.22 -5.33
C LEU A 180 -8.87 8.68 -4.50
N SER A 181 -8.72 8.64 -3.18
CA SER A 181 -9.46 9.53 -2.29
C SER A 181 -8.53 10.03 -1.18
N SER A 182 -8.38 11.33 -1.09
CA SER A 182 -7.78 11.99 0.07
C SER A 182 -8.95 12.55 0.89
N SER A 183 -9.28 11.91 2.01
CA SER A 183 -10.13 12.53 3.02
C SER A 183 -9.35 12.69 4.32
N SER A 184 -9.59 13.77 5.05
CA SER A 184 -8.99 14.07 6.35
C SER A 184 -9.47 13.15 7.49
N ALA A 185 -9.89 11.92 7.17
CA ALA A 185 -10.50 10.99 8.10
C ALA A 185 -9.47 10.41 9.10
N PRO A 186 -9.91 10.00 10.30
CA PRO A 186 -9.05 9.44 11.35
C PRO A 186 -8.19 8.25 10.87
N ARG A 187 -7.01 8.06 11.48
CA ARG A 187 -6.17 6.85 11.28
C ARG A 187 -7.06 5.60 11.41
N GLY A 188 -7.03 4.72 10.41
CA GLY A 188 -7.86 3.51 10.32
C GLY A 188 -9.20 3.67 9.57
N VAL A 189 -9.71 4.89 9.40
CA VAL A 189 -10.93 5.17 8.62
C VAL A 189 -10.65 5.21 7.12
N GLN A 190 -9.42 5.47 6.67
CA GLN A 190 -9.09 5.43 5.24
C GLN A 190 -9.08 3.99 4.71
N ALA A 191 -8.22 3.09 5.22
CA ALA A 191 -8.29 1.67 4.87
C ALA A 191 -9.68 1.05 5.18
N GLY A 192 -10.29 1.40 6.31
CA GLY A 192 -11.63 0.95 6.67
C GLY A 192 -12.73 1.51 5.76
N GLY A 193 -12.61 2.71 5.22
CA GLY A 193 -13.65 3.37 4.41
C GLY A 193 -13.64 2.92 2.95
N TYR A 194 -12.47 2.62 2.38
CA TYR A 194 -12.36 2.01 1.05
C TYR A 194 -12.85 0.55 1.03
N VAL A 195 -12.69 -0.14 2.16
CA VAL A 195 -12.88 -1.58 2.27
C VAL A 195 -14.01 -1.94 3.25
N ASN A 196 -14.76 -0.97 3.76
CA ASN A 196 -15.98 -1.15 4.56
C ASN A 196 -16.74 0.20 4.72
N PRO A 197 -17.56 0.61 3.74
CA PRO A 197 -18.19 1.93 3.70
C PRO A 197 -19.30 2.15 4.74
N TYR A 198 -19.69 1.13 5.53
CA TYR A 198 -20.85 1.19 6.42
C TYR A 198 -20.52 1.56 7.88
N MET A 199 -19.28 1.96 8.20
CA MET A 199 -18.86 2.14 9.60
C MET A 199 -18.13 3.46 9.89
N THR A 200 -18.31 4.48 9.06
CA THR A 200 -17.90 5.86 9.40
C THR A 200 -18.98 6.54 10.24
N SER A 201 -18.97 6.33 11.55
CA SER A 201 -19.74 7.11 12.52
C SER A 201 -18.84 7.52 13.67
#